data_AF-A0A6L8MXB5-F1
#
_entry.id   AF-A0A6L8MXB5-F1
#
_cell.length_a   1.000
_cell.length_b   1.000
_cell.length_c   1.000
_cell.angle_alpha   90.00
_cell.angle_beta   90.00
_cell.angle_gamma   90.00
#
_symmetry.space_group_name_H-M   'P 1'
#
loop_
_entity.id
_entity.type
_entity.pdbx_description
1 polymer ?
#
loop_
_entity_poly.entity_id
_entity_poly.type
_entity_poly.pdbx_seq_one_letter_code
_entity_poly.pdbx_strand_id
1 'polypeptide(L)'
;MENNSKIPIQNIYYMLSYAYQTLGLSEYQRMDVEQFRNVKDLYTEILKVGLPALIRGGLIKDYIRESDKTTVIKGKIDINASIKSNALVDKKLVVLYDEFSEDVLLNQILKATIDYLSKSPDIPKYHRRFFFGLLPYFAEVTEVELNLGLWKKVCYNRQNIRYQFLTDVCRYLYEELLLDESSEEHWLRQVEDEQRLSSLYEKFVFAFYKRETDYLVTHPQIPWITGNGFKDALPVMQTDIVLKNGNKTLIIDTKFYSENMATKYVGGNAKQKSANLYQLFTYINNWIPQDGEVVGGMLLYAKTTDEPQPNHHYELNGNKISVVTLDLNQEFDAIKEELLTHAKSYFYSQ
;
A
#
# COMPACT_ATOMS: atom_id res chain seq x y z
N MET A 1 19.41 -15.35 14.66
CA MET A 1 18.55 -14.48 15.47
C MET A 1 17.13 -14.96 15.26
N GLU A 2 16.65 -15.74 16.22
CA GLU A 2 15.37 -16.43 16.19
C GLU A 2 14.22 -15.42 16.16
N ASN A 3 13.33 -15.63 15.20
CA ASN A 3 11.92 -15.22 15.15
C ASN A 3 11.51 -14.13 16.15
N ASN A 4 11.60 -12.87 15.71
CA ASN A 4 10.59 -11.92 16.13
C ASN A 4 9.26 -12.51 15.61
N SER A 5 8.37 -12.94 16.51
CA SER A 5 7.12 -13.66 16.21
C SER A 5 6.24 -12.85 15.24
N LYS A 6 6.54 -13.00 13.94
CA LYS A 6 6.00 -12.21 12.84
C LYS A 6 4.68 -12.82 12.41
N ILE A 7 3.69 -11.94 12.19
CA ILE A 7 2.41 -12.22 11.53
C ILE A 7 2.62 -13.29 10.45
N PRO A 8 1.80 -14.38 10.42
CA PRO A 8 1.91 -15.41 9.41
C PRO A 8 1.94 -14.79 8.00
N ILE A 9 2.87 -15.25 7.15
CA ILE A 9 3.03 -14.73 5.78
C ILE A 9 1.70 -14.84 4.99
N GLN A 10 0.94 -15.90 5.26
CA GLN A 10 -0.41 -16.09 4.77
C GLN A 10 -1.37 -14.96 5.16
N ASN A 11 -1.28 -14.43 6.39
CA ASN A 11 -2.11 -13.31 6.82
C ASN A 11 -1.69 -12.00 6.15
N ILE A 12 -0.39 -11.77 5.95
CA ILE A 12 0.11 -10.62 5.16
C ILE A 12 -0.42 -10.70 3.73
N TYR A 13 -0.38 -11.88 3.12
CA TYR A 13 -0.94 -12.12 1.79
C TYR A 13 -2.44 -11.78 1.73
N TYR A 14 -3.24 -12.27 2.68
CA TYR A 14 -4.65 -11.97 2.71
C TYR A 14 -4.90 -10.47 2.91
N MET A 15 -4.17 -9.80 3.80
CA MET A 15 -4.25 -8.35 3.98
C MET A 15 -3.96 -7.60 2.66
N LEU A 16 -2.93 -8.00 1.91
CA LEU A 16 -2.61 -7.45 0.59
C LEU A 16 -3.76 -7.67 -0.40
N SER A 17 -4.38 -8.85 -0.38
CA SER A 17 -5.51 -9.18 -1.28
C SER A 17 -6.74 -8.30 -1.05
N TYR A 18 -6.98 -7.86 0.19
CA TYR A 18 -8.03 -6.89 0.50
C TYR A 18 -7.61 -5.47 0.13
N ALA A 19 -6.41 -5.05 0.55
CA ALA A 19 -5.92 -3.68 0.39
C ALA A 19 -5.86 -3.24 -1.09
N TYR A 20 -5.59 -4.16 -2.01
CA TYR A 20 -5.40 -3.86 -3.43
C TYR A 20 -6.46 -4.56 -4.29
N GLN A 21 -7.57 -3.86 -4.50
CA GLN A 21 -8.76 -4.29 -5.27
C GLN A 21 -8.48 -4.79 -6.70
N THR A 22 -7.31 -4.51 -7.25
CA THR A 22 -6.84 -5.03 -8.56
C THR A 22 -6.70 -6.56 -8.55
N LEU A 23 -6.54 -7.17 -7.37
CA LEU A 23 -6.46 -8.60 -7.20
C LEU A 23 -7.87 -9.17 -7.04
N GLY A 24 -8.45 -9.69 -8.12
CA GLY A 24 -9.74 -10.37 -8.04
C GLY A 24 -9.63 -11.60 -7.14
N LEU A 25 -10.08 -11.52 -5.88
CA LEU A 25 -9.90 -12.58 -4.87
C LEU A 25 -10.31 -13.99 -5.31
N SER A 26 -11.20 -14.13 -6.30
CA SER A 26 -11.57 -15.43 -6.88
C SER A 26 -10.41 -16.15 -7.59
N GLU A 27 -9.44 -15.43 -8.14
CA GLU A 27 -8.21 -16.02 -8.72
C GLU A 27 -7.23 -16.46 -7.60
N TYR A 28 -7.33 -15.85 -6.42
CA TYR A 28 -6.40 -15.99 -5.30
C TYR A 28 -6.86 -16.99 -4.22
N GLN A 29 -8.17 -17.25 -4.09
CA GLN A 29 -8.73 -18.31 -3.23
C GLN A 29 -8.28 -19.74 -3.62
N ARG A 30 -7.71 -19.91 -4.82
CA ARG A 30 -7.15 -21.19 -5.30
C ARG A 30 -5.67 -21.38 -4.96
N MET A 31 -5.04 -20.39 -4.32
CA MET A 31 -3.64 -20.48 -3.95
C MET A 31 -3.54 -21.29 -2.66
N ASP A 32 -2.68 -22.30 -2.67
CA ASP A 32 -2.40 -23.12 -1.49
C ASP A 32 -1.45 -22.33 -0.57
N VAL A 33 -2.06 -21.40 0.18
CA VAL A 33 -1.37 -20.37 0.98
C VAL A 33 -0.51 -20.97 2.10
N GLU A 34 -0.73 -22.25 2.42
CA GLU A 34 -0.01 -23.04 3.42
C GLU A 34 1.46 -23.35 3.04
N GLN A 35 1.90 -23.00 1.83
CA GLN A 35 3.23 -23.38 1.32
C GLN A 35 4.29 -22.26 1.29
N PHE A 36 3.97 -21.02 1.67
CA PHE A 36 4.95 -19.92 1.59
C PHE A 36 6.04 -20.08 2.66
N ARG A 37 7.28 -20.29 2.22
CA ARG A 37 8.43 -20.48 3.13
C ARG A 37 9.02 -19.15 3.59
N ASN A 38 8.90 -18.13 2.76
CA ASN A 38 9.42 -16.79 3.01
C ASN A 38 8.59 -15.73 2.24
N VAL A 39 8.89 -14.45 2.50
CA VAL A 39 8.18 -13.30 1.89
C VAL A 39 8.48 -13.16 0.39
N LYS A 40 9.64 -13.64 -0.10
CA LYS A 40 9.97 -13.65 -1.54
C LYS A 40 9.07 -14.59 -2.32
N ASP A 41 8.75 -15.76 -1.76
CA ASP A 41 7.81 -16.72 -2.34
C ASP A 41 6.43 -16.07 -2.48
N LEU A 42 5.99 -15.37 -1.42
CA LEU A 42 4.75 -14.60 -1.42
C LEU A 42 4.72 -13.55 -2.55
N TYR A 43 5.73 -12.69 -2.66
CA TYR A 43 5.78 -11.66 -3.71
C TYR A 43 5.84 -12.27 -5.12
N THR A 44 6.60 -13.34 -5.28
CA THR A 44 6.68 -14.09 -6.55
C THR A 44 5.31 -14.62 -6.97
N GLU A 45 4.58 -15.20 -6.02
CA GLU A 45 3.24 -15.75 -6.25
C GLU A 45 2.19 -14.65 -6.49
N ILE A 46 2.28 -13.51 -5.80
CA ILE A 46 1.47 -12.32 -6.12
C ILE A 46 1.71 -11.85 -7.55
N LEU A 47 2.97 -11.69 -7.96
CA LEU A 47 3.33 -11.25 -9.31
C LEU A 47 2.85 -12.24 -10.37
N LYS A 48 2.94 -13.54 -10.11
CA LYS A 48 2.49 -14.59 -11.02
C LYS A 48 1.01 -14.51 -11.34
N VAL A 49 0.15 -14.14 -10.39
CA VAL A 49 -1.28 -13.96 -10.64
C VAL A 49 -1.59 -12.57 -11.17
N GLY A 50 -0.92 -11.54 -10.65
CA GLY A 50 -1.21 -10.14 -10.99
C GLY A 50 -0.74 -9.72 -12.38
N LEU A 51 0.45 -10.16 -12.80
CA LEU A 51 1.02 -9.75 -14.09
C LEU A 51 0.15 -10.17 -15.29
N PRO A 52 -0.37 -11.42 -15.38
CA PRO A 52 -1.31 -11.77 -16.44
C PRO A 52 -2.57 -10.92 -16.46
N ALA A 53 -3.15 -10.57 -15.30
CA ALA A 53 -4.32 -9.73 -15.23
C ALA A 53 -4.03 -8.30 -15.74
N LEU A 54 -2.88 -7.75 -15.38
CA LEU A 54 -2.40 -6.46 -15.87
C LEU A 54 -2.15 -6.48 -17.38
N ILE A 55 -1.45 -7.51 -17.89
CA ILE A 55 -1.15 -7.66 -19.33
C ILE A 55 -2.44 -7.82 -20.15
N ARG A 56 -3.42 -8.61 -19.67
CA ARG A 56 -4.75 -8.72 -20.31
C ARG A 56 -5.47 -7.38 -20.42
N GLY A 57 -5.24 -6.49 -19.45
CA GLY A 57 -5.75 -5.11 -19.47
C GLY A 57 -4.98 -4.16 -20.40
N GLY A 58 -3.98 -4.65 -21.13
CA GLY A 58 -3.08 -3.88 -22.00
C GLY A 58 -1.99 -3.14 -21.23
N LEU A 59 -0.78 -3.08 -21.78
CA LEU A 59 0.28 -2.28 -21.19
C LEU A 59 -0.07 -0.78 -21.27
N ILE A 60 0.29 -0.03 -20.22
CA ILE A 60 0.12 1.41 -20.22
C ILE A 60 1.01 2.03 -21.28
N LYS A 61 0.48 3.05 -21.95
CA LYS A 61 1.19 3.89 -22.90
C LYS A 61 1.17 5.31 -22.41
N ASP A 62 2.25 6.03 -22.65
CA ASP A 62 2.32 7.47 -22.42
C ASP A 62 3.07 8.14 -23.56
N TYR A 63 2.95 9.46 -23.63
CA TYR A 63 3.66 10.28 -24.59
C TYR A 63 5.10 10.49 -24.09
N ILE A 64 6.05 9.85 -24.76
CA ILE A 64 7.47 10.00 -24.50
C ILE A 64 8.06 10.96 -25.52
N ARG A 65 8.79 11.95 -25.02
CA ARG A 65 9.40 12.96 -25.88
C ARG A 65 10.66 12.41 -26.52
N GLU A 66 10.61 12.25 -27.83
CA GLU A 66 11.70 11.72 -28.64
C GLU A 66 12.43 12.84 -29.39
N SER A 67 13.70 12.59 -29.72
CA SER A 67 14.55 13.48 -30.51
C SER A 67 15.28 12.69 -31.58
N ASP A 68 14.97 12.95 -32.85
CA ASP A 68 15.56 12.21 -33.98
C ASP A 68 16.13 13.16 -35.05
N LYS A 69 17.21 12.73 -35.73
CA LYS A 69 17.86 13.44 -36.84
C LYS A 69 17.40 12.83 -38.17
N THR A 70 16.42 13.47 -38.81
CA THR A 70 15.71 12.91 -39.97
C THR A 70 15.58 13.92 -41.12
N THR A 71 15.31 13.43 -42.33
CA THR A 71 14.99 14.26 -43.51
C THR A 71 13.51 14.66 -43.57
N VAL A 72 12.66 14.00 -42.77
CA VAL A 72 11.21 14.23 -42.69
C VAL A 72 10.89 15.01 -41.43
N ILE A 73 10.10 16.08 -41.57
CA ILE A 73 9.68 16.89 -40.44
C ILE A 73 8.48 16.21 -39.77
N LYS A 74 8.69 15.66 -38.58
CA LYS A 74 7.66 15.14 -37.68
C LYS A 74 7.75 15.89 -36.35
N GLY A 75 6.69 16.61 -35.96
CA GLY A 75 6.68 17.43 -34.75
C GLY A 75 7.46 18.75 -34.88
N LYS A 76 8.11 19.18 -33.80
CA LYS A 76 8.78 20.48 -33.68
C LYS A 76 10.25 20.37 -34.08
N ILE A 77 10.72 21.25 -34.97
CA ILE A 77 12.15 21.32 -35.31
C ILE A 77 12.94 21.96 -34.15
N ASP A 78 14.02 21.31 -33.72
CA ASP A 78 15.02 21.92 -32.85
C ASP A 78 16.15 22.51 -33.70
N ILE A 79 16.03 23.79 -34.01
CA ILE A 79 17.00 24.53 -34.83
C ILE A 79 18.37 24.55 -34.14
N ASN A 80 18.41 24.71 -32.82
CA ASN A 80 19.66 24.79 -32.07
C ASN A 80 20.40 23.46 -32.09
N ALA A 81 19.70 22.35 -31.84
CA ALA A 81 20.28 21.02 -31.92
C ALA A 81 20.71 20.66 -33.36
N SER A 82 19.94 21.10 -34.36
CA SER A 82 20.26 20.88 -35.78
C SER A 82 21.55 21.59 -36.22
N ILE A 83 21.75 22.84 -35.78
CA ILE A 83 22.97 23.60 -36.06
C ILE A 83 24.16 22.99 -35.29
N LYS A 84 24.01 22.70 -33.99
CA LYS A 84 25.09 22.13 -33.15
C LYS A 84 25.58 20.77 -33.64
N SER A 85 24.69 19.95 -34.18
CA SER A 85 25.03 18.62 -34.71
C SER A 85 25.41 18.63 -36.21
N ASN A 86 25.52 19.81 -36.83
CA ASN A 86 25.73 19.97 -38.27
C ASN A 86 24.74 19.15 -39.13
N ALA A 87 23.51 18.95 -38.67
CA ALA A 87 22.55 18.07 -39.31
C ALA A 87 22.20 18.51 -40.75
N LEU A 88 22.26 19.82 -41.01
CA LEU A 88 21.99 20.42 -42.31
C LEU A 88 22.98 19.98 -43.40
N VAL A 89 24.22 19.59 -43.04
CA VAL A 89 25.22 19.07 -43.99
C VAL A 89 24.71 17.79 -44.67
N ASP A 90 24.05 16.93 -43.89
CA ASP A 90 23.44 15.68 -44.38
C ASP A 90 22.01 15.89 -44.91
N LYS A 91 21.57 17.16 -45.08
CA LYS A 91 20.19 17.54 -45.42
C LYS A 91 19.15 17.00 -44.42
N LYS A 92 19.54 16.87 -43.15
CA LYS A 92 18.68 16.42 -42.05
C LYS A 92 18.41 17.55 -41.07
N LEU A 93 17.36 17.39 -40.26
CA LEU A 93 17.00 18.25 -39.14
C LEU A 93 16.81 17.39 -37.90
N VAL A 94 17.16 17.95 -36.73
CA VAL A 94 16.78 17.39 -35.44
C VAL A 94 15.35 17.82 -35.15
N VAL A 95 14.46 16.85 -34.97
CA VAL A 95 13.04 17.07 -34.66
C VAL A 95 12.70 16.45 -33.31
N LEU A 96 11.84 17.14 -32.58
CA LEU A 96 11.28 16.75 -31.30
C LEU A 96 9.80 16.43 -31.50
N TYR A 97 9.40 15.22 -31.18
CA TYR A 97 8.00 14.82 -31.24
C TYR A 97 7.67 13.91 -30.06
N ASP A 98 6.39 13.85 -29.72
CA ASP A 98 5.91 12.94 -28.69
C ASP A 98 5.44 11.65 -29.34
N GLU A 99 5.99 10.53 -28.90
CA GLU A 99 5.64 9.19 -29.35
C GLU A 99 4.80 8.49 -28.29
N PHE A 100 3.66 7.94 -28.72
CA PHE A 100 2.78 7.20 -27.82
C PHE A 100 3.31 5.77 -27.68
N SER A 101 4.08 5.53 -26.62
CA SER A 101 4.89 4.32 -26.45
C SER A 101 4.54 3.55 -25.17
N GLU A 102 4.75 2.24 -25.21
CA GLU A 102 4.69 1.35 -24.04
C GLU A 102 5.98 1.43 -23.20
N ASP A 103 7.03 2.09 -23.68
CA ASP A 103 8.34 2.17 -23.03
C ASP A 103 8.38 3.15 -21.84
N VAL A 104 7.40 3.05 -20.96
CA VAL A 104 7.28 3.88 -19.76
C VAL A 104 7.89 3.19 -18.56
N LEU A 105 8.39 3.97 -17.60
CA LEU A 105 9.10 3.49 -16.40
C LEU A 105 8.35 2.36 -15.66
N LEU A 106 7.02 2.43 -15.56
CA LEU A 106 6.21 1.38 -14.93
C LEU A 106 6.39 0.03 -15.64
N ASN A 107 6.30 -0.01 -16.97
CA ASN A 107 6.49 -1.23 -17.73
C ASN A 107 7.96 -1.69 -17.70
N GLN A 108 8.91 -0.77 -17.69
CA GLN A 108 10.35 -1.07 -17.57
C GLN A 108 10.67 -1.76 -16.23
N ILE A 109 10.11 -1.26 -15.12
CA ILE A 109 10.25 -1.88 -13.79
C ILE A 109 9.67 -3.30 -13.81
N LEU A 110 8.45 -3.48 -14.34
CA LEU A 110 7.84 -4.81 -14.44
C LEU A 110 8.71 -5.76 -15.29
N LYS A 111 9.18 -5.31 -16.45
CA LYS A 111 10.05 -6.10 -17.34
C LYS A 111 11.33 -6.53 -16.62
N ALA A 112 12.01 -5.60 -15.94
CA ALA A 112 13.24 -5.88 -15.21
C ALA A 112 13.02 -6.89 -14.07
N THR A 113 11.91 -6.78 -13.33
CA THR A 113 11.55 -7.76 -12.30
C THR A 113 11.23 -9.14 -12.90
N ILE A 114 10.48 -9.20 -14.00
CA ILE A 114 10.17 -10.46 -14.71
C ILE A 114 11.45 -11.12 -15.22
N ASP A 115 12.36 -10.35 -15.81
CA ASP A 115 13.63 -10.85 -16.31
C ASP A 115 14.48 -11.43 -15.17
N TYR A 116 14.61 -10.70 -14.06
CA TYR A 116 15.28 -11.19 -12.85
C TYR A 116 14.69 -12.53 -12.36
N LEU A 117 13.37 -12.59 -12.18
CA LEU A 117 12.68 -13.80 -11.72
C LEU A 117 12.81 -14.98 -12.69
N SER A 118 12.94 -14.69 -13.99
CA SER A 118 13.11 -15.72 -15.01
C SER A 118 14.51 -16.38 -14.99
N LYS A 119 15.51 -15.69 -14.44
CA LYS A 119 16.92 -16.10 -14.41
C LYS A 119 17.40 -16.53 -13.02
N SER A 120 16.76 -16.05 -11.96
CA SER A 120 17.23 -16.25 -10.58
C SER A 120 17.29 -17.74 -10.16
N PRO A 121 18.44 -18.23 -9.64
CA PRO A 121 18.61 -19.63 -9.27
C PRO A 121 17.68 -20.07 -8.12
N ASP A 122 17.36 -19.15 -7.22
CA ASP A 122 16.56 -19.38 -6.00
C ASP A 122 15.07 -19.58 -6.30
N ILE A 123 14.63 -19.21 -7.50
CA ILE A 123 13.25 -19.38 -7.96
C ILE A 123 13.07 -20.77 -8.58
N PRO A 124 12.02 -21.55 -8.18
CA PRO A 124 11.75 -22.85 -8.76
C PRO A 124 11.63 -22.82 -10.29
N LYS A 125 12.11 -23.88 -10.97
CA LYS A 125 12.16 -23.94 -12.45
C LYS A 125 10.82 -23.68 -13.13
N TYR A 126 9.70 -24.11 -12.53
CA TYR A 126 8.38 -23.88 -13.10
C TYR A 126 7.97 -22.40 -13.07
N HIS A 127 8.33 -21.66 -12.01
CA HIS A 127 8.15 -20.22 -11.93
C HIS A 127 9.03 -19.47 -12.92
N ARG A 128 10.32 -19.83 -13.01
CA ARG A 128 11.22 -19.22 -14.00
C ARG A 128 10.66 -19.29 -15.42
N ARG A 129 10.17 -20.47 -15.80
CA ARG A 129 9.54 -20.69 -17.12
C ARG A 129 8.29 -19.85 -17.32
N PHE A 130 7.47 -19.70 -16.28
CA PHE A 130 6.28 -18.85 -16.31
C PHE A 130 6.66 -17.39 -16.58
N PHE A 131 7.58 -16.80 -15.80
CA PHE A 131 8.01 -15.42 -15.98
C PHE A 131 8.70 -15.19 -17.33
N PHE A 132 9.56 -16.12 -17.76
CA PHE A 132 10.16 -16.08 -19.09
C PHE A 132 9.10 -15.99 -20.20
N GLY A 133 7.99 -16.71 -20.05
CA GLY A 133 6.86 -16.66 -20.99
C GLY A 133 6.11 -15.33 -21.04
N LEU A 134 6.33 -14.43 -20.06
CA LEU A 134 5.73 -13.09 -20.06
C LEU A 134 6.60 -12.04 -20.78
N LEU A 135 7.90 -12.28 -20.95
CA LEU A 135 8.82 -11.32 -21.60
C LEU A 135 8.40 -10.90 -23.03
N PRO A 136 7.81 -11.77 -23.89
CA PRO A 136 7.36 -11.36 -25.22
C PRO A 136 6.30 -10.24 -25.22
N TYR A 137 5.52 -10.08 -24.15
CA TYR A 137 4.55 -8.98 -24.03
C TYR A 137 5.23 -7.62 -23.81
N PHE A 138 6.51 -7.59 -23.43
CA PHE A 138 7.31 -6.40 -23.17
C PHE A 138 8.41 -6.22 -24.24
N ALA A 139 8.17 -6.66 -25.47
CA ALA A 139 9.16 -6.59 -26.56
C ALA A 139 9.56 -5.15 -26.88
N GLU A 140 8.61 -4.21 -26.88
CA GLU A 140 8.79 -2.78 -27.18
C GLU A 140 9.19 -1.94 -25.95
N VAL A 141 9.50 -2.60 -24.82
CA VAL A 141 9.86 -1.93 -23.56
C VAL A 141 11.35 -2.09 -23.33
N THR A 142 12.07 -1.01 -23.08
CA THR A 142 13.50 -1.03 -22.82
C THR A 142 13.80 -1.63 -21.43
N GLU A 143 14.91 -2.35 -21.30
CA GLU A 143 15.35 -2.88 -20.02
C GLU A 143 15.98 -1.78 -19.15
N VAL A 144 15.74 -1.83 -17.84
CA VAL A 144 16.31 -0.91 -16.86
C VAL A 144 16.94 -1.68 -15.72
N GLU A 145 18.07 -1.19 -15.20
CA GLU A 145 18.68 -1.71 -13.99
C GLU A 145 17.90 -1.23 -12.75
N LEU A 146 17.36 -2.19 -11.99
CA LEU A 146 16.62 -1.87 -10.77
C LEU A 146 17.54 -1.23 -9.73
N ASN A 147 17.08 -0.12 -9.15
CA ASN A 147 17.72 0.54 -8.02
C ASN A 147 16.69 1.37 -7.24
N LEU A 148 16.90 1.60 -5.94
CA LEU A 148 15.94 2.31 -5.08
C LEU A 148 15.63 3.74 -5.57
N GLY A 149 16.51 4.35 -6.37
CA GLY A 149 16.30 5.66 -6.96
C GLY A 149 15.22 5.69 -8.04
N LEU A 150 14.94 4.56 -8.71
CA LEU A 150 13.90 4.49 -9.74
C LEU A 150 12.51 4.76 -9.17
N TRP A 151 12.19 4.20 -8.01
CA TRP A 151 10.87 4.35 -7.40
C TRP A 151 10.55 5.80 -7.01
N LYS A 152 11.55 6.64 -6.76
CA LYS A 152 11.36 8.09 -6.54
C LYS A 152 10.86 8.84 -7.78
N LYS A 153 11.07 8.28 -8.97
CA LYS A 153 10.62 8.84 -10.25
C LYS A 153 9.24 8.33 -10.67
N VAL A 154 8.69 7.34 -9.96
CA VAL A 154 7.37 6.78 -10.27
C VAL A 154 6.28 7.76 -9.83
N CYS A 155 5.44 8.16 -10.78
CA CYS A 155 4.31 9.04 -10.52
C CYS A 155 3.00 8.30 -10.84
N TYR A 156 2.12 8.21 -9.85
CA TYR A 156 0.80 7.61 -10.03
C TYR A 156 -0.25 8.67 -10.40
N ASN A 157 -1.13 8.33 -11.33
CA ASN A 157 -2.25 9.12 -11.79
C ASN A 157 -3.47 8.22 -12.03
N ARG A 158 -4.62 8.80 -12.37
CA ARG A 158 -5.87 8.05 -12.57
C ARG A 158 -5.79 6.96 -13.64
N GLN A 159 -4.92 7.11 -14.65
CA GLN A 159 -4.78 6.16 -15.76
C GLN A 159 -3.89 4.97 -15.38
N ASN A 160 -2.93 5.17 -14.48
CA ASN A 160 -1.92 4.17 -14.14
C ASN A 160 -2.06 3.60 -12.72
N ILE A 161 -3.04 4.06 -11.93
CA ILE A 161 -3.23 3.64 -10.54
C ILE A 161 -3.35 2.11 -10.38
N ARG A 162 -3.85 1.40 -11.39
CA ARG A 162 -3.92 -0.07 -11.41
C ARG A 162 -2.54 -0.76 -11.35
N TYR A 163 -1.47 -0.08 -11.72
CA TYR A 163 -0.08 -0.58 -11.67
C TYR A 163 0.54 -0.48 -10.29
N GLN A 164 0.02 0.39 -9.43
CA GLN A 164 0.65 0.75 -8.16
C GLN A 164 0.99 -0.49 -7.35
N PHE A 165 0.02 -1.38 -7.18
CA PHE A 165 0.22 -2.58 -6.39
C PHE A 165 1.36 -3.47 -6.89
N LEU A 166 1.38 -3.83 -8.17
CA LEU A 166 2.42 -4.72 -8.71
C LEU A 166 3.78 -4.03 -8.74
N THR A 167 3.80 -2.71 -8.96
CA THR A 167 5.04 -1.90 -8.92
C THR A 167 5.61 -1.83 -7.51
N ASP A 168 4.74 -1.72 -6.50
CA ASP A 168 5.13 -1.75 -5.09
C ASP A 168 5.61 -3.17 -4.70
N VAL A 169 4.97 -4.24 -5.17
CA VAL A 169 5.45 -5.62 -4.97
C VAL A 169 6.81 -5.85 -5.64
N CYS A 170 7.03 -5.34 -6.85
CA CYS A 170 8.33 -5.34 -7.50
C CYS A 170 9.40 -4.63 -6.65
N ARG A 171 9.04 -3.51 -6.02
CA ARG A 171 9.92 -2.79 -5.08
C ARG A 171 10.29 -3.65 -3.89
N TYR A 172 9.29 -4.23 -3.23
CA TYR A 172 9.49 -5.01 -2.01
C TYR A 172 10.31 -6.26 -2.30
N LEU A 173 10.07 -6.93 -3.42
CA LEU A 173 10.89 -8.04 -3.86
C LEU A 173 12.34 -7.60 -4.09
N TYR A 174 12.58 -6.48 -4.79
CA TYR A 174 13.92 -5.96 -5.02
C TYR A 174 14.66 -5.62 -3.73
N GLU A 175 13.97 -4.97 -2.78
CA GLU A 175 14.53 -4.64 -1.47
C GLU A 175 14.88 -5.90 -0.68
N GLU A 176 14.01 -6.92 -0.67
CA GLU A 176 14.27 -8.22 -0.04
C GLU A 176 15.51 -8.92 -0.63
N LEU A 177 15.75 -8.78 -1.94
CA LEU A 177 16.93 -9.36 -2.58
C LEU A 177 18.22 -8.65 -2.15
N LEU A 178 18.18 -7.33 -1.98
CA LEU A 178 19.30 -6.56 -1.42
C LEU A 178 19.61 -6.95 0.04
N LEU A 179 18.61 -7.47 0.79
CA LEU A 179 18.81 -7.93 2.17
C LEU A 179 19.74 -9.15 2.25
N ASP A 180 19.69 -10.06 1.28
CA ASP A 180 20.59 -11.23 1.24
C ASP A 180 22.06 -10.81 1.05
N GLU A 181 22.31 -9.59 0.56
CA GLU A 181 23.65 -9.09 0.22
C GLU A 181 24.25 -8.11 1.24
N SER A 182 23.48 -7.53 2.18
CA SER A 182 23.95 -6.38 3.00
C SER A 182 23.52 -6.38 4.48
N SER A 183 24.47 -6.61 5.41
CA SER A 183 24.24 -6.76 6.86
C SER A 183 24.18 -5.47 7.70
N GLU A 184 24.52 -4.29 7.17
CA GLU A 184 24.90 -3.14 8.02
C GLU A 184 23.81 -2.09 8.34
N GLU A 185 22.57 -2.20 7.83
CA GLU A 185 21.53 -1.14 8.03
C GLU A 185 20.19 -1.67 8.57
N HIS A 186 20.21 -2.54 9.58
CA HIS A 186 18.99 -3.20 10.08
C HIS A 186 17.94 -2.28 10.73
N TRP A 187 18.34 -1.18 11.39
CA TRP A 187 17.41 -0.34 12.18
C TRP A 187 16.58 0.63 11.32
N LEU A 188 17.19 1.27 10.31
CA LEU A 188 16.48 2.11 9.34
C LEU A 188 15.42 1.28 8.58
N ARG A 189 15.75 0.01 8.30
CA ARG A 189 14.88 -0.96 7.62
C ARG A 189 13.70 -1.41 8.49
N GLN A 190 13.90 -1.67 9.78
CA GLN A 190 12.80 -2.02 10.69
C GLN A 190 11.74 -0.91 10.77
N VAL A 191 12.16 0.36 10.75
CA VAL A 191 11.24 1.52 10.73
C VAL A 191 10.48 1.61 9.40
N GLU A 192 11.14 1.37 8.26
CA GLU A 192 10.45 1.32 6.97
C GLU A 192 9.45 0.16 6.87
N ASP A 193 9.81 -1.03 7.36
CA ASP A 193 8.93 -2.19 7.38
C ASP A 193 7.71 -1.97 8.28
N GLU A 194 7.89 -1.32 9.44
CA GLU A 194 6.78 -0.95 10.33
C GLU A 194 5.84 0.06 9.68
N GLN A 195 6.36 1.09 8.99
CA GLN A 195 5.55 2.05 8.25
C GLN A 195 4.76 1.38 7.12
N ARG A 196 5.39 0.44 6.40
CA ARG A 196 4.73 -0.32 5.32
C ARG A 196 3.62 -1.21 5.85
N LEU A 197 3.89 -1.94 6.92
CA LEU A 197 2.89 -2.79 7.57
C LEU A 197 1.77 -1.96 8.20
N SER A 198 2.07 -0.78 8.73
CA SER A 198 1.05 0.17 9.19
C SER A 198 0.14 0.60 8.06
N SER A 199 0.70 1.01 6.91
CA SER A 199 -0.10 1.41 5.76
C SER A 199 -0.91 0.23 5.17
N LEU A 200 -0.32 -0.96 5.13
CA LEU A 200 -1.01 -2.17 4.72
C LEU A 200 -2.18 -2.49 5.64
N TYR A 201 -1.95 -2.39 6.95
CA TYR A 201 -2.96 -2.65 7.98
C TYR A 201 -4.15 -1.70 7.85
N GLU A 202 -3.90 -0.40 7.72
CA GLU A 202 -4.93 0.62 7.49
C GLU A 202 -5.77 0.29 6.24
N LYS A 203 -5.11 0.07 5.10
CA LYS A 203 -5.78 -0.26 3.83
C LYS A 203 -6.56 -1.58 3.90
N PHE A 204 -6.00 -2.57 4.59
CA PHE A 204 -6.65 -3.85 4.82
C PHE A 204 -7.95 -3.67 5.60
N VAL A 205 -7.91 -3.01 6.76
CA VAL A 205 -9.10 -2.83 7.60
C VAL A 205 -10.16 -2.00 6.85
N PHE A 206 -9.75 -0.97 6.10
CA PHE A 206 -10.65 -0.18 5.25
C PHE A 206 -11.34 -1.07 4.21
N ALA A 207 -10.56 -1.82 3.43
CA ALA A 207 -11.07 -2.65 2.36
C ALA A 207 -11.90 -3.84 2.88
N PHE A 208 -11.54 -4.39 4.04
CA PHE A 208 -12.30 -5.43 4.74
C PHE A 208 -13.72 -4.96 5.03
N TYR A 209 -13.88 -3.85 5.77
CA TYR A 209 -15.23 -3.38 6.09
C TYR A 209 -16.02 -2.99 4.84
N LYS A 210 -15.36 -2.38 3.85
CA LYS A 210 -16.02 -1.99 2.59
C LYS A 210 -16.57 -3.18 1.81
N ARG A 211 -15.95 -4.36 1.95
CA ARG A 211 -16.32 -5.55 1.19
C ARG A 211 -17.22 -6.50 1.96
N GLU A 212 -16.96 -6.68 3.26
CA GLU A 212 -17.59 -7.72 4.09
C GLU A 212 -18.80 -7.19 4.89
N THR A 213 -19.14 -5.91 4.75
CA THR A 213 -20.28 -5.29 5.46
C THR A 213 -21.07 -4.35 4.56
N ASP A 214 -22.33 -4.10 4.92
CA ASP A 214 -23.20 -3.10 4.28
C ASP A 214 -23.00 -1.68 4.84
N TYR A 215 -21.97 -1.46 5.65
CA TYR A 215 -21.67 -0.14 6.20
C TYR A 215 -21.24 0.83 5.10
N LEU A 216 -21.57 2.11 5.27
CA LEU A 216 -20.93 3.14 4.47
C LEU A 216 -19.51 3.35 5.00
N VAL A 217 -18.52 2.89 4.23
CA VAL A 217 -17.10 2.95 4.58
C VAL A 217 -16.39 4.06 3.82
N THR A 218 -15.85 5.03 4.56
CA THR A 218 -15.20 6.24 4.01
C THR A 218 -13.93 6.58 4.79
N HIS A 219 -13.11 7.50 4.28
CA HIS A 219 -11.93 8.04 4.96
C HIS A 219 -11.85 9.57 4.77
N PRO A 220 -12.85 10.34 5.23
CA PRO A 220 -12.92 11.77 4.94
C PRO A 220 -11.81 12.59 5.64
N GLN A 221 -11.55 13.78 5.10
CA GLN A 221 -10.88 14.82 5.85
C GLN A 221 -11.90 15.51 6.75
N ILE A 222 -11.60 15.61 8.05
CA ILE A 222 -12.43 16.35 9.00
C ILE A 222 -11.93 17.79 9.04
N PRO A 223 -12.78 18.80 8.79
CA PRO A 223 -12.36 20.19 8.90
C PRO A 223 -12.21 20.58 10.38
N TRP A 224 -11.21 21.42 10.68
CA TRP A 224 -11.13 22.04 12.02
C TRP A 224 -12.32 22.96 12.27
N ILE A 225 -12.94 22.82 13.44
CA ILE A 225 -13.91 23.77 13.98
C ILE A 225 -13.11 24.87 14.68
N THR A 226 -13.02 26.04 14.06
CA THR A 226 -12.30 27.20 14.61
C THR A 226 -13.24 28.39 14.79
N GLY A 227 -13.13 29.09 15.91
CA GLY A 227 -13.97 30.26 16.19
C GLY A 227 -13.59 31.51 15.40
N ASN A 228 -12.35 31.58 14.89
CA ASN A 228 -11.79 32.75 14.18
C ASN A 228 -11.53 32.49 12.68
N GLY A 229 -11.88 31.31 12.16
CA GLY A 229 -11.76 30.98 10.74
C GLY A 229 -10.34 30.73 10.21
N PHE A 230 -9.28 30.96 10.99
CA PHE A 230 -7.90 30.72 10.55
C PHE A 230 -7.59 29.21 10.61
N LYS A 231 -7.29 28.60 9.46
CA LYS A 231 -7.03 27.15 9.33
C LYS A 231 -5.72 26.81 8.61
N ASP A 232 -5.06 27.78 7.98
CA ASP A 232 -3.93 27.55 7.06
C ASP A 232 -2.70 26.93 7.72
N ALA A 233 -2.51 27.14 9.02
CA ALA A 233 -1.40 26.56 9.80
C ALA A 233 -1.79 25.27 10.55
N LEU A 234 -3.04 24.81 10.45
CA LEU A 234 -3.50 23.62 11.15
C LEU A 234 -3.17 22.35 10.34
N PRO A 235 -2.81 21.24 11.00
CA PRO A 235 -2.54 19.99 10.30
C PRO A 235 -3.82 19.45 9.67
N VAL A 236 -3.69 18.77 8.53
CA VAL A 236 -4.83 18.10 7.89
C VAL A 236 -5.29 16.93 8.77
N MET A 237 -6.56 16.91 9.16
CA MET A 237 -7.16 15.79 9.88
C MET A 237 -7.71 14.77 8.88
N GLN A 238 -6.85 13.84 8.46
CA GLN A 238 -7.22 12.71 7.62
C GLN A 238 -7.57 11.52 8.51
N THR A 239 -8.82 11.04 8.44
CA THR A 239 -9.18 9.79 9.15
C THR A 239 -8.71 8.58 8.37
N ASP A 240 -8.34 7.52 9.07
CA ASP A 240 -8.07 6.21 8.48
C ASP A 240 -9.38 5.62 7.94
N ILE A 241 -10.39 5.45 8.80
CA ILE A 241 -11.63 4.77 8.46
C ILE A 241 -12.81 5.38 9.23
N VAL A 242 -13.91 5.61 8.54
CA VAL A 242 -15.21 5.97 9.12
C VAL A 242 -16.25 4.98 8.63
N LEU A 243 -16.89 4.30 9.57
CA LEU A 243 -18.02 3.41 9.33
C LEU A 243 -19.31 4.13 9.72
N LYS A 244 -20.29 4.14 8.84
CA LYS A 244 -21.63 4.66 9.14
C LYS A 244 -22.70 3.60 8.90
N ASN A 245 -23.59 3.45 9.87
CA ASN A 245 -24.75 2.58 9.81
C ASN A 245 -25.96 3.28 10.45
N GLY A 246 -26.93 3.70 9.63
CA GLY A 246 -28.05 4.51 10.08
C GLY A 246 -27.60 5.85 10.68
N ASN A 247 -28.01 6.11 11.93
CA ASN A 247 -27.65 7.30 12.70
C ASN A 247 -26.43 7.10 13.61
N LYS A 248 -25.68 6.01 13.45
CA LYS A 248 -24.44 5.78 14.21
C LYS A 248 -23.23 5.91 13.28
N THR A 249 -22.21 6.59 13.78
CA THR A 249 -20.93 6.80 13.07
C THR A 249 -19.77 6.41 13.98
N LEU A 250 -18.92 5.51 13.49
CA LEU A 250 -17.73 5.03 14.18
C LEU A 250 -16.48 5.51 13.42
N ILE A 251 -15.68 6.36 14.07
CA ILE A 251 -14.37 6.79 13.57
C ILE A 251 -13.35 5.79 14.10
N ILE A 252 -12.63 5.11 13.21
CA ILE A 252 -11.60 4.13 13.55
C ILE A 252 -10.24 4.72 13.16
N ASP A 253 -9.32 4.69 14.10
CA ASP A 253 -7.90 5.02 13.90
C ASP A 253 -7.09 3.73 14.14
N THR A 254 -6.36 3.32 13.11
CA THR A 254 -5.61 2.07 13.08
C THR A 254 -4.16 2.33 13.44
N LYS A 255 -3.58 1.43 14.23
CA LYS A 255 -2.18 1.57 14.64
C LYS A 255 -1.47 0.23 14.58
N PHE A 256 -0.33 0.22 13.90
CA PHE A 256 0.56 -0.92 13.84
C PHE A 256 1.81 -0.60 14.65
N TYR A 257 2.17 -1.48 15.59
CA TYR A 257 3.44 -1.38 16.32
C TYR A 257 4.12 -2.74 16.36
N SER A 258 5.43 -2.78 16.07
CA SER A 258 6.20 -4.01 16.26
C SER A 258 6.55 -4.27 17.73
N GLU A 259 6.61 -3.22 18.55
CA GLU A 259 6.84 -3.29 20.01
C GLU A 259 5.94 -2.28 20.73
N ASN A 260 5.22 -2.73 21.78
CA ASN A 260 4.57 -1.81 22.71
C ASN A 260 5.61 -1.19 23.64
N MET A 261 6.36 -0.21 23.15
CA MET A 261 7.12 0.71 24.00
C MET A 261 6.16 1.72 24.66
N ALA A 262 5.27 1.24 25.52
CA ALA A 262 5.00 1.93 26.76
C ALA A 262 6.10 1.41 27.69
N THR A 263 7.12 2.25 27.94
CA THR A 263 8.16 1.99 28.92
C THR A 263 7.54 1.37 30.18
N LYS A 264 7.92 0.11 30.44
CA LYS A 264 7.66 -0.58 31.71
C LYS A 264 8.29 0.27 32.82
N TYR A 265 7.54 1.20 33.40
CA TYR A 265 7.79 1.58 34.77
C TYR A 265 7.43 0.35 35.61
N VAL A 266 8.47 -0.30 36.12
CA VAL A 266 8.36 -1.34 37.14
C VAL A 266 7.40 -0.83 38.23
N GLY A 267 6.20 -1.44 38.31
CA GLY A 267 5.20 -1.15 39.35
C GLY A 267 4.04 -0.20 39.01
N GLY A 268 3.86 0.25 37.75
CA GLY A 268 2.72 1.08 37.35
C GLY A 268 1.81 0.43 36.31
N ASN A 269 0.50 0.71 36.35
CA ASN A 269 -0.45 0.32 35.30
C ASN A 269 0.05 0.83 33.94
N ALA A 270 0.11 -0.03 32.93
CA ALA A 270 0.51 0.33 31.57
C ALA A 270 -0.37 1.49 31.08
N LYS A 271 0.21 2.68 30.90
CA LYS A 271 -0.51 3.83 30.35
C LYS A 271 -0.55 3.70 28.83
N GLN A 272 -1.74 3.80 28.26
CA GLN A 272 -1.95 3.86 26.82
C GLN A 272 -1.12 5.00 26.19
N LYS A 273 -0.74 4.85 24.92
CA LYS A 273 -0.12 5.93 24.13
C LYS A 273 -1.15 7.06 23.97
N SER A 274 -1.06 8.04 24.86
CA SER A 274 -1.98 9.18 24.95
C SER A 274 -2.12 9.94 23.63
N ALA A 275 -1.06 9.98 22.81
CA ALA A 275 -1.07 10.61 21.50
C ALA A 275 -2.16 10.05 20.55
N ASN A 276 -2.33 8.74 20.46
CA ASN A 276 -3.33 8.12 19.56
C ASN A 276 -4.74 8.42 20.06
N LEU A 277 -4.95 8.34 21.38
CA LEU A 277 -6.24 8.69 21.99
C LEU A 277 -6.58 10.17 21.76
N TYR A 278 -5.60 11.07 21.87
CA TYR A 278 -5.81 12.49 21.58
C TYR A 278 -6.11 12.76 20.11
N GLN A 279 -5.46 12.04 19.18
CA GLN A 279 -5.76 12.14 17.76
C GLN A 279 -7.22 11.74 17.48
N LEU A 280 -7.62 10.54 17.91
CA LEU A 280 -9.00 10.07 17.76
C LEU A 280 -10.02 10.99 18.45
N PHE A 281 -9.72 11.45 19.66
CA PHE A 281 -10.57 12.39 20.38
C PHE A 281 -10.71 13.72 19.62
N THR A 282 -9.65 14.19 18.96
CA THR A 282 -9.71 15.39 18.12
C THR A 282 -10.63 15.18 16.93
N TYR A 283 -10.58 14.01 16.28
CA TYR A 283 -11.48 13.67 15.18
C TYR A 283 -12.94 13.68 15.63
N ILE A 284 -13.25 13.04 16.76
CA ILE A 284 -14.62 12.98 17.29
C ILE A 284 -15.15 14.37 17.60
N ASN A 285 -14.38 15.23 18.28
CA ASN A 285 -14.85 16.56 18.66
C ASN A 285 -14.97 17.54 17.48
N ASN A 286 -14.28 17.28 16.36
CA ASN A 286 -14.42 18.08 15.13
C ASN A 286 -15.41 17.46 14.14
N TRP A 287 -15.99 16.29 14.44
CA TRP A 287 -17.06 15.72 13.63
C TRP A 287 -18.33 16.55 13.80
N ILE A 288 -18.96 16.92 12.68
CA ILE A 288 -20.23 17.65 12.69
C ILE A 288 -21.35 16.63 12.49
N PRO A 289 -22.03 16.18 13.56
CA PRO A 289 -23.08 15.17 13.45
C PRO A 289 -24.32 15.71 12.73
N GLN A 290 -24.98 14.85 11.97
CA GLN A 290 -26.35 15.08 11.50
C GLN A 290 -27.35 14.99 12.67
N ASP A 291 -28.56 15.52 12.50
CA ASP A 291 -29.58 15.47 13.55
C ASP A 291 -29.84 14.03 14.03
N GLY A 292 -29.63 13.80 15.33
CA GLY A 292 -29.78 12.48 15.96
C GLY A 292 -28.65 11.49 15.67
N GLU A 293 -27.55 11.92 15.03
CA GLU A 293 -26.36 11.10 14.80
C GLU A 293 -25.53 10.96 16.08
N VAL A 294 -25.22 9.72 16.42
CA VAL A 294 -24.33 9.37 17.54
C VAL A 294 -22.97 9.01 16.98
N VAL A 295 -21.92 9.62 17.52
CA VAL A 295 -20.54 9.43 17.08
C VAL A 295 -19.75 8.71 18.15
N GLY A 296 -18.88 7.81 17.73
CA GLY A 296 -17.96 7.09 18.60
C GLY A 296 -16.60 6.90 17.96
N GLY A 297 -15.66 6.45 18.77
CA GLY A 297 -14.28 6.21 18.36
C GLY A 297 -13.83 4.79 18.60
N MET A 298 -12.93 4.29 17.76
CA MET A 298 -12.20 3.06 18.00
C MET A 298 -10.72 3.26 17.69
N LEU A 299 -9.86 2.96 18.67
CA LEU A 299 -8.45 2.69 18.39
C LEU A 299 -8.28 1.20 18.17
N LEU A 300 -7.84 0.82 16.97
CA LEU A 300 -7.65 -0.57 16.58
C LEU A 300 -6.17 -0.86 16.39
N TYR A 301 -5.57 -1.55 17.36
CA TYR A 301 -4.15 -1.89 17.36
C TYR A 301 -3.91 -3.27 16.76
N ALA A 302 -2.96 -3.40 15.82
CA ALA A 302 -2.47 -4.69 15.39
C ALA A 302 -1.64 -5.34 16.51
N LYS A 303 -1.99 -6.54 16.95
CA LYS A 303 -1.22 -7.33 17.90
C LYS A 303 -0.33 -8.32 17.15
N THR A 304 0.97 -8.31 17.48
CA THR A 304 1.99 -9.18 16.91
C THR A 304 2.51 -10.18 17.95
N THR A 305 3.07 -9.71 19.07
CA THR A 305 3.82 -10.57 20.02
C THR A 305 3.62 -10.27 21.51
N ASP A 306 3.22 -9.05 21.87
CA ASP A 306 3.15 -8.64 23.27
C ASP A 306 1.89 -9.14 24.00
N GLU A 307 1.98 -9.17 25.34
CA GLU A 307 0.82 -9.47 26.20
C GLU A 307 -0.36 -8.55 25.86
N PRO A 308 -1.59 -9.10 25.84
CA PRO A 308 -2.78 -8.33 25.50
C PRO A 308 -2.90 -7.13 26.44
N GLN A 309 -2.90 -5.91 25.88
CA GLN A 309 -3.47 -4.80 26.61
C GLN A 309 -4.96 -5.08 26.76
N PRO A 310 -5.54 -4.94 27.97
CA PRO A 310 -6.96 -5.18 28.14
C PRO A 310 -7.74 -4.26 27.20
N ASN A 311 -8.80 -4.79 26.60
CA ASN A 311 -9.72 -3.96 25.85
C ASN A 311 -10.32 -2.93 26.81
N HIS A 312 -10.30 -1.66 26.42
CA HIS A 312 -10.82 -0.58 27.24
C HIS A 312 -11.99 0.10 26.54
N HIS A 313 -13.01 0.43 27.33
CA HIS A 313 -14.15 1.21 26.88
C HIS A 313 -14.25 2.45 27.76
N TYR A 314 -14.33 3.61 27.11
CA TYR A 314 -14.42 4.92 27.75
C TYR A 314 -15.67 5.64 27.26
N GLU A 315 -16.25 6.46 28.13
CA GLU A 315 -17.19 7.51 27.74
C GLU A 315 -16.53 8.86 27.98
N LEU A 316 -16.11 9.52 26.89
CA LEU A 316 -15.43 10.81 26.95
C LEU A 316 -16.31 11.86 26.25
N ASN A 317 -16.70 12.90 26.98
CA ASN A 317 -17.61 13.95 26.50
C ASN A 317 -18.92 13.40 25.87
N GLY A 318 -19.47 12.32 26.45
CA GLY A 318 -20.67 11.66 25.94
C GLY A 318 -20.46 10.75 24.72
N ASN A 319 -19.24 10.68 24.19
CA ASN A 319 -18.90 9.79 23.07
C ASN A 319 -18.30 8.48 23.60
N LYS A 320 -18.76 7.35 23.05
CA LYS A 320 -18.20 6.02 23.34
C LYS A 320 -16.88 5.86 22.58
N ILE A 321 -15.81 5.52 23.28
CA ILE A 321 -14.49 5.25 22.70
C ILE A 321 -14.03 3.87 23.13
N SER A 322 -13.72 2.99 22.18
CA SER A 322 -13.13 1.68 22.44
C SER A 322 -11.66 1.64 22.05
N VAL A 323 -10.83 1.02 22.87
CA VAL A 323 -9.44 0.70 22.57
C VAL A 323 -9.32 -0.80 22.55
N VAL A 324 -9.11 -1.36 21.36
CA VAL A 324 -9.11 -2.79 21.11
C VAL A 324 -7.86 -3.21 20.34
N THR A 325 -7.49 -4.47 20.52
CA THR A 325 -6.41 -5.10 19.75
C THR A 325 -7.02 -6.09 18.75
N LEU A 326 -6.32 -6.34 17.64
CA LEU A 326 -6.64 -7.36 16.65
C LEU A 326 -5.45 -8.30 16.56
N ASP A 327 -5.63 -9.57 16.92
CA ASP A 327 -4.56 -10.57 16.84
C ASP A 327 -4.36 -10.99 15.38
N LEU A 328 -3.20 -10.64 14.81
CA LEU A 328 -2.85 -11.02 13.44
C LEU A 328 -2.13 -12.37 13.36
N ASN A 329 -1.89 -13.04 14.50
CA ASN A 329 -1.22 -14.34 14.59
C ASN A 329 -2.19 -15.53 14.78
N GLN A 330 -3.43 -15.37 14.32
CA GLN A 330 -4.45 -16.42 14.31
C GLN A 330 -4.89 -16.73 12.88
N GLU A 331 -5.72 -17.76 12.71
CA GLU A 331 -6.34 -18.09 11.43
C GLU A 331 -7.08 -16.88 10.84
N PHE A 332 -6.96 -16.66 9.53
CA PHE A 332 -7.49 -15.46 8.90
C PHE A 332 -9.02 -15.33 9.05
N ASP A 333 -9.75 -16.45 9.12
CA ASP A 333 -11.18 -16.44 9.42
C ASP A 333 -11.49 -15.88 10.81
N ALA A 334 -10.66 -16.18 11.81
CA ALA A 334 -10.81 -15.62 13.15
C ALA A 334 -10.51 -14.11 13.18
N ILE A 335 -9.54 -13.64 12.39
CA ILE A 335 -9.24 -12.20 12.21
C ILE A 335 -10.48 -11.46 11.67
N LYS A 336 -11.16 -12.04 10.67
CA LYS A 336 -12.38 -11.46 10.10
C LYS A 336 -13.51 -11.39 11.13
N GLU A 337 -13.75 -12.48 11.87
CA GLU A 337 -14.78 -12.51 12.91
C GLU A 337 -14.49 -11.52 14.04
N GLU A 338 -13.23 -11.36 14.43
CA GLU A 338 -12.81 -10.39 15.44
C GLU A 338 -13.06 -8.94 14.98
N LEU A 339 -12.70 -8.59 13.75
CA LEU A 339 -13.02 -7.28 13.16
C LEU A 339 -14.54 -7.02 13.14
N LEU A 340 -15.33 -7.98 12.70
CA LEU A 340 -16.80 -7.86 12.70
C LEU A 340 -17.34 -7.66 14.11
N THR A 341 -16.79 -8.39 15.10
CA THR A 341 -17.19 -8.29 16.50
C THR A 341 -16.90 -6.90 17.07
N HIS A 342 -15.70 -6.37 16.82
CA HIS A 342 -15.33 -5.02 17.25
C HIS A 342 -16.29 -3.97 16.72
N ALA A 343 -16.60 -3.96 15.41
CA ALA A 343 -17.55 -3.02 14.84
C ALA A 343 -18.99 -3.23 15.37
N LYS A 344 -19.45 -4.49 15.47
CA LYS A 344 -20.80 -4.82 15.96
C LYS A 344 -21.00 -4.36 17.41
N SER A 345 -19.96 -4.42 18.25
CA SER A 345 -20.04 -3.96 19.64
C SER A 345 -20.45 -2.49 19.76
N TYR A 346 -20.07 -1.64 18.81
CA TYR A 346 -20.47 -0.25 18.78
C TYR A 346 -21.88 -0.06 18.19
N PHE A 347 -22.15 -0.67 17.04
CA PHE A 347 -23.42 -0.44 16.33
C PHE A 347 -24.62 -1.08 17.02
N TYR A 348 -24.42 -2.22 17.71
CA TYR A 348 -25.49 -3.00 18.34
C TYR A 348 -25.40 -3.05 19.87
N SER A 349 -24.48 -2.31 20.50
CA SER A 349 -24.60 -2.08 21.94
C SER A 349 -25.89 -1.32 22.22
N GLN A 350 -26.66 -1.85 23.18
CA GLN A 350 -27.84 -1.20 23.74
C GLN A 350 -27.46 0.10 24.45
#